data_AF-A0A7C7QR64-F1
#
_entry.id   AF-A0A7C7QR64-F1
#
_cell.length_a   1.000
_cell.length_b   1.000
_cell.length_c   1.000
_cell.angle_alpha   90.00
_cell.angle_beta   90.00
_cell.angle_gamma   90.00
#
_symmetry.space_group_name_H-M   'P 1'
#
loop_
_entity.id
_entity.type
_entity.pdbx_description
1 polymer ?
#
loop_
_entity_poly.entity_id
_entity_poly.type
_entity_poly.pdbx_seq_one_letter_code
_entity_poly.pdbx_strand_id
1 'polypeptide(L)' 'MKKNVKSTTSFFRLLIEHRDYEPSPSHILKRMLIPLCEHFAEIAEKGTKNDAWDVIKGFTRECER' A
#
# COMPACT_ATOMS: atom_id res chain seq x y z
N MET A 1 -14.40 -0.84 5.34
CA MET A 1 -13.05 -0.27 5.29
C MET A 1 -13.09 0.99 4.43
N LYS A 2 -12.54 2.12 4.91
CA LYS A 2 -12.53 3.38 4.15
C LYS A 2 -11.79 3.23 2.82
N LYS A 3 -12.09 4.13 1.87
CA LYS A 3 -11.53 4.10 0.50
C LYS A 3 -10.00 4.13 0.49
N ASN A 4 -9.38 5.03 1.28
CA ASN A 4 -7.93 5.19 1.40
C ASN A 4 -7.24 3.97 2.02
N VAL A 5 -7.83 3.34 3.04
CA VAL A 5 -7.31 2.09 3.63
C VAL A 5 -7.37 0.96 2.62
N LYS A 6 -8.52 0.80 1.93
CA LYS A 6 -8.69 -0.23 0.87
C LYS A 6 -7.71 -0.03 -0.28
N SER A 7 -7.55 1.20 -0.76
CA SER A 7 -6.64 1.48 -1.87
C SER A 7 -5.17 1.21 -1.48
N THR A 8 -4.75 1.63 -0.27
CA THR A 8 -3.39 1.37 0.25
C THR A 8 -3.07 -0.11 0.31
N THR A 9 -3.95 -0.92 0.91
CA THR A 9 -3.77 -2.38 0.97
C THR A 9 -3.73 -3.03 -0.42
N SER A 10 -4.53 -2.54 -1.37
CA SER A 10 -4.56 -3.06 -2.74
C SER A 10 -3.27 -2.74 -3.51
N PHE A 11 -2.70 -1.54 -3.34
CA PHE A 11 -1.40 -1.19 -3.94
C PHE A 11 -0.26 -2.01 -3.35
N PHE A 12 -0.29 -2.26 -2.04
CA PHE A 12 0.66 -3.15 -1.39
C PHE A 12 0.59 -4.59 -1.92
N ARG A 13 -0.61 -5.10 -2.23
CA ARG A 13 -0.75 -6.40 -2.89
C ARG A 13 -0.08 -6.43 -4.26
N LEU A 14 -0.31 -5.41 -5.09
CA LEU A 14 0.34 -5.30 -6.41
C LEU A 14 1.87 -5.30 -6.30
N LEU A 15 2.41 -4.64 -5.27
CA LEU A 15 3.84 -4.65 -4.95
C LEU A 15 4.37 -6.07 -4.68
N ILE A 16 3.62 -6.90 -3.95
CA ILE A 16 3.96 -8.29 -3.66
C ILE A 16 3.87 -9.15 -4.94
N GLU A 17 2.77 -9.03 -5.69
CA GLU A 17 2.50 -9.82 -6.90
C GLU A 17 3.52 -9.58 -8.02
N HIS A 18 4.09 -8.37 -8.11
CA HIS A 18 5.04 -8.00 -9.17
C HIS A 18 6.51 -8.16 -8.80
N ARG A 19 6.84 -8.79 -7.66
CA ARG A 19 8.22 -8.97 -7.19
C ARG A 19 9.14 -9.70 -8.17
N ASP A 20 8.60 -10.63 -8.97
CA ASP A 20 9.38 -11.53 -9.82
C ASP A 20 9.58 -11.04 -11.27
N TYR A 21 8.89 -9.98 -11.69
CA TYR A 21 8.94 -9.45 -13.07
C TYR A 21 9.72 -8.13 -13.10
N GLU A 22 11.05 -8.15 -12.91
CA GLU A 22 11.88 -6.94 -12.96
C GLU A 22 12.72 -6.82 -14.25
N PRO A 23 12.32 -5.94 -15.20
CA PRO A 23 13.20 -5.52 -16.30
C PRO A 23 14.17 -4.37 -15.92
N SER A 24 13.89 -3.59 -14.85
CA SER A 24 14.91 -2.78 -14.13
C SER A 24 14.35 -2.23 -12.79
N PRO A 25 15.12 -2.22 -11.68
CA PRO A 25 14.62 -1.87 -10.34
C PRO A 25 14.19 -0.41 -10.13
N SER A 26 14.66 0.54 -10.94
CA SER A 26 14.61 1.97 -10.61
C SER A 26 13.33 2.70 -11.07
N HIS A 27 12.66 2.22 -12.12
CA HIS A 27 11.46 2.89 -12.66
C HIS A 27 10.14 2.38 -12.04
N ILE A 28 10.06 1.08 -11.77
CA ILE A 28 8.82 0.46 -11.27
C ILE A 28 8.66 0.69 -9.76
N LEU A 29 9.76 0.62 -8.99
CA LEU A 29 9.72 0.92 -7.56
C LEU A 29 9.20 2.35 -7.29
N LYS A 30 9.64 3.34 -8.07
CA LYS A 30 9.10 4.71 -7.98
C LYS A 30 7.60 4.77 -8.31
N ARG A 31 7.16 4.11 -9.38
CA ARG A 31 5.73 4.07 -9.76
C ARG A 31 4.84 3.41 -8.70
N MET A 32 5.37 2.44 -7.96
CA MET A 32 4.60 1.74 -6.92
C MET A 32 4.67 2.43 -5.55
N LEU A 33 5.81 3.04 -5.21
CA LEU A 33 6.00 3.73 -3.93
C LEU A 33 5.28 5.09 -3.87
N ILE A 34 5.23 5.83 -4.98
CA ILE A 34 4.59 7.16 -5.01
C ILE A 34 3.12 7.10 -4.55
N PRO A 35 2.25 6.23 -5.11
CA PRO A 35 0.87 6.10 -4.66
C PRO A 35 0.75 5.68 -3.19
N LEU A 36 1.66 4.83 -2.71
CA LEU A 36 1.67 4.38 -1.32
C LEU A 36 1.94 5.55 -0.37
N CYS A 37 2.94 6.39 -0.70
CA CYS A 37 3.27 7.61 0.06
C CYS A 37 2.11 8.61 0.08
N GLU A 38 1.45 8.84 -1.05
CA GLU A 38 0.29 9.73 -1.14
C GLU A 38 -0.86 9.25 -0.25
N HIS A 39 -1.14 7.94 -0.24
CA HIS A 39 -2.20 7.41 0.60
C HIS A 39 -1.87 7.45 2.09
N PHE A 40 -0.60 7.23 2.47
CA PHE A 40 -0.17 7.41 3.86
C PHE A 40 -0.34 8.86 4.32
N ALA A 41 0.01 9.83 3.46
CA ALA A 41 -0.22 11.24 3.75
C ALA A 41 -1.72 11.52 3.94
N GLU A 42 -2.59 10.97 3.08
CA GLU A 42 -4.05 11.13 3.21
C GLU A 42 -4.60 10.48 4.49
N ILE A 43 -4.09 9.31 4.89
CA ILE A 43 -4.47 8.66 6.16
C ILE A 43 -4.00 9.50 7.34
N ALA A 44 -2.79 10.07 7.29
CA ALA A 44 -2.27 10.93 8.34
C ALA A 44 -3.09 12.23 8.48
N GLU A 45 -3.53 12.81 7.36
CA GLU A 45 -4.29 14.07 7.33
C GLU A 45 -5.78 13.89 7.66
N LYS A 46 -6.42 12.86 7.09
CA LYS A 46 -7.90 12.69 7.07
C LYS A 46 -8.37 11.40 7.73
N GLY A 47 -7.45 10.57 8.21
CA GLY A 47 -7.75 9.28 8.81
C GLY A 47 -8.29 9.38 10.23
N THR A 48 -8.91 8.29 10.68
CA THR A 48 -9.18 8.07 12.10
C THR A 48 -7.98 7.42 12.79
N LYS A 49 -7.96 7.46 14.13
CA LYS A 49 -6.95 6.74 14.94
C LYS A 49 -6.85 5.24 14.62
N ASN A 50 -7.93 4.63 14.13
CA ASN A 50 -7.97 3.20 13.82
C ASN A 50 -7.55 2.88 12.38
N ASP A 51 -7.53 3.87 11.48
CA ASP A 51 -7.25 3.62 10.06
C ASP A 51 -5.81 3.07 9.88
N ALA A 52 -4.85 3.52 10.69
CA ALA A 52 -3.49 3.00 10.69
C ALA A 52 -3.42 1.51 11.07
N TRP A 53 -4.22 1.10 12.07
CA TRP A 53 -4.31 -0.29 12.49
C TRP A 53 -4.95 -1.18 11.42
N ASP A 54 -5.97 -0.67 10.75
CA ASP A 54 -6.62 -1.38 9.64
C ASP A 54 -5.68 -1.54 8.43
N VAL A 55 -4.84 -0.55 8.14
CA VAL A 55 -3.79 -0.66 7.12
C VAL A 55 -2.78 -1.75 7.48
N ILE A 56 -2.26 -1.74 8.71
CA ILE A 56 -1.29 -2.76 9.18
C ILE A 56 -1.90 -4.16 9.08
N LYS A 57 -3.12 -4.34 9.57
CA LYS A 57 -3.86 -5.62 9.44
C LYS A 57 -4.02 -6.05 7.98
N GLY A 58 -4.30 -5.10 7.10
CA GLY A 58 -4.39 -5.35 5.66
C GLY A 58 -3.07 -5.85 5.10
N PHE A 59 -1.96 -5.17 5.38
CA PHE A 59 -0.64 -5.59 4.93
C PHE A 59 -0.24 -6.97 5.45
N THR A 60 -0.45 -7.25 6.74
CA THR A 60 -0.16 -8.57 7.31
C THR A 60 -0.90 -9.68 6.56
N ARG A 61 -2.18 -9.47 6.24
CA ARG A 61 -2.98 -10.44 5.46
C ARG A 61 -2.46 -10.65 4.05
N GLU A 62 -2.00 -9.60 3.37
CA GLU A 62 -1.42 -9.73 2.03
C GLU A 62 -0.05 -10.43 2.06
N CYS A 63 0.71 -10.32 3.16
CA CYS A 63 1.98 -11.04 3.33
C CYS A 63 1.82 -12.52 3.67
N GLU A 64 0.70 -12.91 4.30
CA GLU A 64 0.40 -14.29 4.71
C GLU A 64 -0.28 -15.12 3.60
N ARG A 65 -0.67 -14.46 2.51
CA ARG A 65 -1.41 -15.03 1.40
C ARG A 65 -0.49 -15.69 0.38
#